data_AF-A0A2A2KAF1-F1
#
_entry.id   AF-A0A2A2KAF1-F1
#
_cell.length_a   1.000
_cell.length_b   1.000
_cell.length_c   1.000
_cell.angle_alpha   90.00
_cell.angle_beta   90.00
_cell.angle_gamma   90.00
#
_symmetry.space_group_name_H-M   'P 1'
#
loop_
_entity.id
_entity.type
_entity.pdbx_description
1 polymer ?
#
loop_
_entity_poly.entity_id
_entity_poly.type
_entity_poly.pdbx_seq_one_letter_code
_entity_poly.pdbx_strand_id
1 'polypeptide(L)'
;MTANSEFCVLGIEGSANKIGVGIIRNGVVLANPRETFHAPPGEGFRPSETAVHHRQQIVKLVSKALAEAQIHDPKVEIHGIAFTKGPGMGAPLQVGAIVARTLSQAWNVPILPVNHCVGHIEMGRLITGAENPVVLYVSGGNTQVISYSNQRYRIFGETIDIAVGNCLDRFARCIMLPNDPSPGYNIEQAAKKGSKYLELPYTVKGMDVSFSGILTFIEERGPKLIQKGEYTKEDLCFSLQVIFLKKLNKYRKRFLQFLKITILKKML
;
A
#
# COMPACT_ATOMS: atom_id res chain seq x y z
N MET A 1 -27.55 22.95 -4.61
CA MET A 1 -27.63 21.78 -5.50
C MET A 1 -27.95 22.29 -6.88
N THR A 2 -26.95 22.47 -7.73
CA THR A 2 -27.13 22.89 -9.12
C THR A 2 -26.34 21.93 -9.99
N ALA A 3 -27.07 21.23 -10.86
CA ALA A 3 -26.67 20.42 -12.01
C ALA A 3 -25.47 19.47 -11.87
N ASN A 4 -25.72 18.20 -12.17
CA ASN A 4 -24.76 17.15 -12.52
C ASN A 4 -23.74 17.62 -13.58
N SER A 5 -22.74 18.42 -13.20
CA SER A 5 -21.55 18.58 -14.03
C SER A 5 -20.77 17.28 -13.92
N GLU A 6 -20.78 16.47 -14.98
CA GLU A 6 -19.98 15.25 -15.00
C GLU A 6 -18.51 15.61 -14.75
N PHE A 7 -17.96 15.13 -13.64
CA PHE A 7 -16.58 15.41 -13.26
C PHE A 7 -15.73 14.15 -13.44
N CYS A 8 -14.72 14.25 -14.29
CA CYS A 8 -13.87 13.13 -14.71
C CYS A 8 -12.40 13.44 -14.42
N VAL A 9 -11.72 12.57 -13.69
CA VAL A 9 -10.34 12.77 -13.25
C VAL A 9 -9.47 11.60 -13.70
N LEU A 10 -8.31 11.91 -14.27
CA LEU A 10 -7.23 10.96 -14.51
C LEU A 10 -6.26 10.98 -13.32
N GLY A 11 -5.99 9.84 -12.72
CA GLY A 11 -5.08 9.66 -11.59
C GLY A 11 -3.81 8.90 -11.97
N ILE A 12 -2.64 9.35 -11.49
CA ILE A 12 -1.35 8.67 -11.67
C ILE A 12 -0.76 8.26 -10.32
N GLU A 13 -0.52 6.96 -10.14
CA GLU A 13 0.10 6.35 -8.96
C GLU A 13 1.45 5.72 -9.35
N GLY A 14 2.52 6.06 -8.63
CA GLY A 14 3.89 5.62 -8.93
C GLY A 14 4.84 5.74 -7.75
N SER A 15 4.33 5.67 -6.52
CA SER A 15 5.09 5.87 -5.27
C SER A 15 6.02 4.71 -4.91
N ALA A 16 5.72 3.50 -5.38
CA ALA A 16 6.43 2.27 -5.05
C ALA A 16 6.82 1.49 -6.33
N ASN A 17 6.88 0.15 -6.26
CA ASN A 17 7.21 -0.72 -7.40
C ASN A 17 6.06 -0.95 -8.39
N LYS A 18 4.88 -0.38 -8.12
CA LYS A 18 3.74 -0.39 -9.04
C LYS A 18 3.60 0.98 -9.69
N ILE A 19 3.20 0.99 -10.94
CA ILE A 19 2.80 2.17 -11.70
C ILE A 19 1.39 1.93 -12.24
N GLY A 20 0.50 2.90 -12.05
CA GLY A 20 -0.90 2.78 -12.44
C GLY A 20 -1.47 4.10 -12.92
N VAL A 21 -2.41 4.00 -13.85
CA VAL A 21 -3.22 5.12 -14.31
C VAL A 21 -4.68 4.74 -14.14
N GLY A 22 -5.46 5.57 -13.46
CA GLY A 22 -6.88 5.34 -13.26
C GLY A 22 -7.71 6.50 -13.81
N ILE A 23 -8.94 6.22 -14.23
CA ILE A 23 -9.91 7.25 -14.62
C ILE A 23 -11.19 7.04 -13.83
N ILE A 24 -11.66 8.09 -13.17
CA ILE A 24 -12.88 8.07 -12.35
C ILE A 24 -13.80 9.18 -12.84
N ARG A 25 -15.07 8.85 -13.10
CA ARG A 25 -16.12 9.80 -13.47
C ARG A 25 -17.27 9.69 -12.47
N ASN A 26 -17.58 10.77 -11.76
CA ASN A 26 -18.69 10.82 -10.78
C ASN A 26 -18.67 9.65 -9.75
N GLY A 27 -17.48 9.27 -9.27
CA GLY A 27 -17.33 8.16 -8.32
C GLY A 27 -17.33 6.76 -8.94
N VAL A 28 -17.50 6.65 -10.26
CA VAL A 28 -17.40 5.37 -10.99
C VAL A 28 -16.00 5.23 -11.57
N VAL A 29 -15.36 4.09 -11.33
CA VAL A 29 -14.06 3.75 -11.91
C VAL A 29 -14.27 3.27 -13.35
N LEU A 30 -13.77 4.03 -14.33
CA LEU A 30 -13.89 3.70 -15.75
C LEU A 30 -12.69 2.89 -16.26
N ALA A 31 -11.49 3.17 -15.74
CA ALA A 31 -10.27 2.44 -16.07
C ALA A 31 -9.33 2.39 -14.87
N ASN A 32 -8.53 1.31 -14.77
CA ASN A 32 -7.52 1.17 -13.72
C ASN A 32 -6.35 0.24 -14.10
N PRO A 33 -5.74 0.38 -15.29
CA PRO A 33 -4.59 -0.43 -15.67
C PRO A 33 -3.36 -0.13 -14.79
N ARG A 34 -2.61 -1.19 -14.47
CA ARG A 34 -1.40 -1.12 -13.66
C ARG A 34 -0.34 -2.10 -14.14
N GLU A 35 0.92 -1.75 -13.92
CA GLU A 35 2.07 -2.64 -14.11
C GLU A 35 2.88 -2.72 -12.81
N THR A 36 3.54 -3.86 -12.61
CA THR A 36 4.37 -4.12 -11.43
C THR A 36 5.80 -4.43 -11.87
N PHE A 37 6.76 -3.75 -11.24
CA PHE A 37 8.15 -4.13 -11.34
C PHE A 37 8.44 -5.30 -10.39
N HIS A 38 8.85 -6.43 -10.97
CA HIS A 38 9.23 -7.63 -10.23
C HIS A 38 10.76 -7.76 -10.21
N ALA A 39 11.36 -7.54 -9.04
CA ALA A 39 12.78 -7.83 -8.85
C ALA A 39 13.02 -9.35 -8.84
N PRO A 40 14.21 -9.84 -9.25
CA PRO A 40 14.56 -11.26 -9.15
C PRO A 40 14.38 -11.81 -7.72
N PRO A 41 14.09 -13.11 -7.55
CA PRO A 41 13.99 -13.73 -6.22
C PRO A 41 15.25 -13.48 -5.37
N GLY A 42 15.06 -13.11 -4.11
CA GLY A 42 16.16 -12.73 -3.20
C GLY A 42 16.52 -11.24 -3.23
N GLU A 43 16.06 -10.49 -4.25
CA GLU A 43 16.33 -9.07 -4.39
C GLU A 43 15.10 -8.19 -4.07
N GLY A 44 15.37 -6.96 -3.63
CA GLY A 44 14.37 -5.92 -3.46
C GLY A 44 14.48 -4.89 -4.58
N PHE A 45 13.36 -4.27 -4.95
CA PHE A 45 13.35 -3.25 -6.00
C PHE A 45 14.11 -1.98 -5.57
N ARG A 46 15.02 -1.50 -6.41
CA ARG A 46 15.79 -0.27 -6.15
C ARG A 46 15.09 0.95 -6.77
N PRO A 47 15.21 2.15 -6.17
CA PRO A 47 14.54 3.35 -6.68
C PRO A 47 14.89 3.69 -8.14
N SER A 48 16.16 3.51 -8.54
CA SER A 48 16.63 3.80 -9.90
C SER A 48 16.00 2.89 -10.95
N GLU A 49 16.05 1.58 -10.73
CA GLU A 49 15.47 0.55 -11.60
C GLU A 49 13.95 0.68 -11.68
N THR A 50 13.31 0.92 -10.55
CA THR A 50 11.86 1.16 -10.49
C THR A 50 11.48 2.38 -11.33
N ALA A 51 12.25 3.47 -11.26
CA ALA A 51 12.00 4.65 -12.08
C ALA A 51 12.21 4.39 -13.59
N VAL A 52 13.15 3.52 -13.97
CA VAL A 52 13.30 3.06 -15.37
C VAL A 52 12.05 2.33 -15.83
N HIS A 53 11.55 1.38 -15.02
CA HIS A 53 10.32 0.66 -15.32
C HIS A 53 9.13 1.61 -15.49
N HIS A 54 8.93 2.55 -14.56
CA HIS A 54 7.84 3.52 -14.63
C HIS A 54 7.90 4.35 -15.92
N ARG A 55 9.10 4.81 -16.33
CA ARG A 55 9.28 5.54 -17.60
C ARG A 55 8.91 4.72 -18.82
N GLN A 56 9.18 3.41 -18.82
CA GLN A 56 8.86 2.51 -19.92
C GLN A 56 7.36 2.21 -20.04
N GLN A 57 6.63 2.23 -18.92
CA GLN A 57 5.22 1.82 -18.86
C GLN A 57 4.23 2.99 -18.91
N ILE A 58 4.57 4.14 -18.32
CA ILE A 58 3.58 5.19 -18.01
C ILE A 58 2.82 5.71 -19.24
N VAL A 59 3.49 5.92 -20.39
CA VAL A 59 2.82 6.39 -21.62
C VAL A 59 1.83 5.34 -22.14
N LYS A 60 2.23 4.06 -22.14
CA LYS A 60 1.37 2.94 -22.55
C LYS A 60 0.15 2.83 -21.64
N LEU A 61 0.34 3.01 -20.32
CA LEU A 61 -0.73 2.97 -19.33
C LEU A 61 -1.71 4.14 -19.49
N VAL A 62 -1.24 5.35 -19.81
CA VAL A 62 -2.12 6.48 -20.11
C VAL A 62 -2.99 6.17 -21.33
N SER A 63 -2.39 5.73 -22.44
CA SER A 63 -3.16 5.37 -23.64
C SER A 63 -4.15 4.25 -23.38
N LYS A 64 -3.75 3.22 -22.62
CA LYS A 64 -4.62 2.11 -22.23
C LYS A 64 -5.79 2.57 -21.35
N ALA A 65 -5.53 3.44 -20.36
CA ALA A 65 -6.58 3.95 -19.48
C ALA A 65 -7.60 4.79 -20.27
N LEU A 66 -7.15 5.66 -21.18
CA LEU A 66 -8.04 6.46 -22.03
C LEU A 66 -8.91 5.56 -22.93
N ALA A 67 -8.32 4.52 -23.52
CA ALA A 67 -9.06 3.56 -24.35
C ALA A 67 -10.08 2.75 -23.54
N GLU A 68 -9.70 2.21 -22.38
CA GLU A 68 -10.60 1.47 -21.48
C GLU A 68 -11.77 2.33 -20.98
N ALA A 69 -11.51 3.62 -20.70
CA ALA A 69 -12.53 4.57 -20.26
C ALA A 69 -13.33 5.19 -21.42
N GLN A 70 -13.04 4.82 -22.67
CA GLN A 70 -13.68 5.36 -23.88
C GLN A 70 -13.59 6.90 -23.99
N ILE A 71 -12.47 7.47 -23.57
CA ILE A 71 -12.18 8.91 -23.70
C ILE A 71 -11.57 9.17 -25.08
N HIS A 72 -12.26 9.94 -25.91
CA HIS A 72 -11.83 10.25 -27.27
C HIS A 72 -11.11 11.59 -27.36
N ASP A 73 -11.58 12.61 -26.64
CA ASP A 73 -10.92 13.90 -26.55
C ASP A 73 -10.59 14.25 -25.08
N PRO A 74 -9.39 13.90 -24.60
CA PRO A 74 -8.98 14.19 -23.23
C PRO A 74 -9.00 15.67 -22.87
N LYS A 75 -8.90 16.59 -23.85
CA LYS A 75 -8.91 18.05 -23.58
C LYS A 75 -10.29 18.55 -23.17
N VAL A 76 -11.34 17.84 -23.58
CA VAL A 76 -12.73 18.18 -23.31
C VAL A 76 -13.29 17.31 -22.18
N GLU A 77 -12.94 16.03 -22.17
CA GLU A 77 -13.58 15.05 -21.28
C GLU A 77 -12.89 14.87 -19.93
N ILE A 78 -11.61 15.22 -19.80
CA ILE A 78 -10.87 15.17 -18.52
C ILE A 78 -10.92 16.54 -17.87
N HIS A 79 -11.39 16.61 -16.64
CA HIS A 79 -11.57 17.86 -15.89
C HIS A 79 -10.43 18.13 -14.90
N GLY A 80 -9.54 17.16 -14.69
CA GLY A 80 -8.36 17.33 -13.86
C GLY A 80 -7.45 16.11 -13.86
N ILE A 81 -6.19 16.35 -13.50
CA ILE A 81 -5.17 15.31 -13.39
C ILE A 81 -4.69 15.24 -11.95
N ALA A 82 -4.97 14.13 -11.29
CA ALA A 82 -4.45 13.81 -9.98
C ALA A 82 -3.15 13.03 -10.09
N PHE A 83 -2.19 13.30 -9.21
CA PHE A 83 -0.98 12.48 -9.11
C PHE A 83 -0.51 12.34 -7.68
N THR A 84 0.19 11.26 -7.40
CA THR A 84 0.74 11.02 -6.07
C THR A 84 1.91 11.96 -5.80
N LYS A 85 1.71 12.91 -4.89
CA LYS A 85 2.78 13.81 -4.42
C LYS A 85 3.70 13.11 -3.39
N GLY A 86 3.15 12.15 -2.65
CA GLY A 86 3.87 11.33 -1.68
C GLY A 86 2.98 10.88 -0.51
N PRO A 87 3.53 10.14 0.47
CA PRO A 87 4.91 9.65 0.53
C PRO A 87 5.24 8.57 -0.52
N GLY A 88 6.52 8.24 -0.69
CA GLY A 88 6.98 7.23 -1.65
C GLY A 88 8.47 7.35 -1.98
N MET A 89 8.95 6.50 -2.88
CA MET A 89 10.32 6.54 -3.39
C MET A 89 10.53 7.76 -4.31
N GLY A 90 11.58 8.55 -4.05
CA GLY A 90 11.80 9.82 -4.74
C GLY A 90 11.88 9.70 -6.27
N ALA A 91 12.74 8.82 -6.80
CA ALA A 91 12.91 8.68 -8.24
C ALA A 91 11.65 8.19 -8.98
N PRO A 92 10.91 7.17 -8.49
CA PRO A 92 9.60 6.79 -9.03
C PRO A 92 8.54 7.90 -8.97
N LEU A 93 8.42 8.62 -7.84
CA LEU A 93 7.48 9.73 -7.69
C LEU A 93 7.71 10.84 -8.73
N GLN A 94 8.97 11.14 -9.05
CA GLN A 94 9.31 12.13 -10.06
C GLN A 94 8.75 11.77 -11.44
N VAL A 95 8.73 10.48 -11.81
CA VAL A 95 8.19 10.03 -13.10
C VAL A 95 6.69 10.39 -13.20
N GLY A 96 5.90 10.01 -12.20
CA GLY A 96 4.47 10.31 -12.17
C GLY A 96 4.17 11.81 -12.15
N ALA A 97 4.94 12.58 -11.37
CA ALA A 97 4.80 14.03 -11.29
C ALA A 97 5.12 14.75 -12.60
N ILE A 98 6.17 14.32 -13.32
CA ILE A 98 6.53 14.90 -14.62
C ILE A 98 5.42 14.61 -15.64
N VAL A 99 4.97 13.36 -15.74
CA VAL A 99 3.89 13.00 -16.69
C VAL A 99 2.61 13.79 -16.39
N ALA A 100 2.20 13.87 -15.13
CA ALA A 100 1.00 14.61 -14.73
C ALA A 100 1.07 16.10 -15.15
N ARG A 101 2.22 16.75 -14.93
CA ARG A 101 2.44 18.15 -15.34
C ARG A 101 2.44 18.32 -16.85
N THR A 102 3.04 17.39 -17.59
CA THR A 102 3.04 17.42 -19.05
C THR A 102 1.63 17.30 -19.61
N LEU A 103 0.85 16.33 -19.12
CA LEU A 103 -0.54 16.15 -19.55
C LEU A 103 -1.42 17.34 -19.17
N SER A 104 -1.25 17.89 -17.96
CA SER A 104 -2.01 19.06 -17.49
C SER A 104 -1.78 20.27 -18.41
N GLN A 105 -0.53 20.52 -18.81
CA GLN A 105 -0.20 21.59 -19.76
C GLN A 105 -0.70 21.29 -21.17
N ALA A 106 -0.56 20.05 -21.64
CA ALA A 106 -0.97 19.65 -23.00
C ALA A 106 -2.49 19.69 -23.21
N TRP A 107 -3.26 19.39 -22.16
CA TRP A 107 -4.71 19.38 -22.19
C TRP A 107 -5.35 20.63 -21.59
N ASN A 108 -4.56 21.53 -21.03
CA ASN A 108 -5.02 22.74 -20.34
C ASN A 108 -6.04 22.46 -19.22
N VAL A 109 -5.74 21.46 -18.39
CA VAL A 109 -6.59 21.01 -17.28
C VAL A 109 -5.87 21.16 -15.94
N PRO A 110 -6.58 21.42 -14.83
CA PRO A 110 -5.95 21.60 -13.52
C PRO A 110 -5.24 20.33 -13.04
N ILE A 111 -4.19 20.51 -12.24
CA ILE A 111 -3.42 19.43 -11.63
C ILE A 111 -3.61 19.40 -10.11
N LEU A 112 -3.82 18.21 -9.56
CA LEU A 112 -4.08 17.98 -8.14
C LEU A 112 -3.00 17.07 -7.52
N PRO A 113 -2.18 17.58 -6.59
CA PRO A 113 -1.28 16.74 -5.82
C PRO A 113 -2.06 15.97 -4.74
N VAL A 114 -1.94 14.65 -4.73
CA VAL A 114 -2.65 13.76 -3.81
C VAL A 114 -1.68 13.10 -2.83
N ASN A 115 -2.10 12.99 -1.57
CA ASN A 115 -1.38 12.19 -0.57
C ASN A 115 -1.72 10.70 -0.76
N HIS A 116 -0.69 9.85 -0.87
CA HIS A 116 -0.84 8.42 -1.15
C HIS A 116 -1.73 7.71 -0.11
N CYS A 117 -1.50 7.95 1.19
CA CYS A 117 -2.26 7.31 2.26
C CYS A 117 -3.73 7.73 2.23
N VAL A 118 -4.01 9.01 1.99
CA VAL A 118 -5.39 9.52 1.86
C VAL A 118 -6.07 8.94 0.62
N GLY A 119 -5.35 8.78 -0.50
CA GLY A 119 -5.85 8.11 -1.70
C GLY A 119 -6.35 6.69 -1.41
N HIS A 120 -5.62 5.91 -0.61
CA HIS A 120 -6.07 4.59 -0.16
C HIS A 120 -7.34 4.67 0.69
N ILE A 121 -7.43 5.61 1.62
CA ILE A 121 -8.59 5.77 2.51
C ILE A 121 -9.83 6.14 1.69
N GLU A 122 -9.75 7.17 0.86
CA GLU A 122 -10.89 7.66 0.08
C GLU A 122 -11.36 6.65 -0.98
N MET A 123 -10.43 5.95 -1.63
CA MET A 123 -10.80 4.84 -2.52
C MET A 123 -11.53 3.73 -1.74
N GLY A 124 -11.03 3.38 -0.54
CA GLY A 124 -11.69 2.42 0.33
C GLY A 124 -13.12 2.86 0.71
N ARG A 125 -13.29 4.12 1.10
CA ARG A 125 -14.61 4.71 1.43
C ARG A 125 -15.56 4.65 0.23
N LEU A 126 -15.10 5.04 -0.96
CA LEU A 126 -15.88 5.02 -2.19
C LEU A 126 -16.38 3.62 -2.54
N ILE A 127 -15.49 2.61 -2.52
CA ILE A 127 -15.83 1.24 -2.93
C ILE A 127 -16.68 0.51 -1.88
N THR A 128 -16.43 0.76 -0.59
CA THR A 128 -17.09 0.02 0.50
C THR A 128 -18.31 0.74 1.09
N GLY A 129 -18.52 2.02 0.77
CA GLY A 129 -19.54 2.86 1.40
C GLY A 129 -19.26 3.23 2.86
N ALA A 130 -18.02 3.03 3.35
CA ALA A 130 -17.67 3.35 4.73
C ALA A 130 -17.67 4.87 5.00
N GLU A 131 -18.54 5.35 5.88
CA GLU A 131 -18.72 6.79 6.12
C GLU A 131 -17.69 7.43 7.07
N ASN A 132 -17.25 6.75 8.12
CA ASN A 132 -16.22 7.25 9.04
C ASN A 132 -15.40 6.11 9.64
N PRO A 133 -14.63 5.39 8.80
CA PRO A 133 -13.93 4.20 9.25
C PRO A 133 -12.70 4.55 10.10
N VAL A 134 -12.40 3.64 11.01
CA VAL A 134 -11.03 3.45 11.48
C VAL A 134 -10.30 2.64 10.43
N VAL A 135 -9.22 3.18 9.89
CA VAL A 135 -8.46 2.55 8.81
C VAL A 135 -7.18 1.96 9.38
N LEU A 136 -7.01 0.66 9.20
CA LEU A 136 -5.72 0.00 9.34
C LEU A 136 -5.05 0.00 7.95
N TYR A 137 -4.09 0.89 7.76
CA TYR A 137 -3.36 1.01 6.51
C TYR A 137 -2.07 0.18 6.57
N VAL A 138 -2.05 -0.91 5.81
CA VAL A 138 -0.93 -1.85 5.75
C VAL A 138 -0.46 -2.00 4.30
N SER A 139 0.80 -1.63 4.05
CA SER A 139 1.45 -1.74 2.75
C SER A 139 2.92 -2.17 2.92
N GLY A 140 3.63 -2.29 1.79
CA GLY A 140 5.09 -2.51 1.80
C GLY A 140 5.87 -1.38 2.48
N GLY A 141 5.36 -0.15 2.43
CA GLY A 141 6.03 1.04 2.96
C GLY A 141 5.40 1.65 4.21
N ASN A 142 4.17 1.27 4.56
CA ASN A 142 3.42 1.91 5.64
C ASN A 142 2.69 0.88 6.50
N THR A 143 2.61 1.14 7.80
CA THR A 143 1.78 0.40 8.75
C THR A 143 1.26 1.38 9.78
N GLN A 144 0.00 1.82 9.62
CA GLN A 144 -0.58 2.93 10.38
C GLN A 144 -2.05 2.64 10.73
N VAL A 145 -2.51 3.14 11.87
CA VAL A 145 -3.92 3.24 12.23
C VAL A 145 -4.33 4.69 12.13
N ILE A 146 -5.26 4.96 11.21
CA ILE A 146 -5.68 6.30 10.83
C ILE A 146 -7.18 6.43 11.09
N SER A 147 -7.60 7.58 11.62
CA SER A 147 -9.01 7.94 11.71
C SER A 147 -9.21 9.44 11.50
N TYR A 148 -10.36 9.82 10.96
CA TYR A 148 -10.70 11.20 10.72
C TYR A 148 -11.15 11.88 12.03
N SER A 149 -10.46 12.93 12.43
CA SER A 149 -10.77 13.66 13.66
C SER A 149 -10.28 15.11 13.59
N ASN A 150 -11.17 16.03 13.97
CA ASN A 150 -10.94 17.47 13.92
C ASN A 150 -10.47 17.93 12.52
N GLN A 151 -11.23 17.56 11.50
CA GLN A 151 -11.00 17.92 10.09
C GLN A 151 -9.67 17.43 9.50
N ARG A 152 -9.06 16.39 10.08
CA ARG A 152 -7.79 15.82 9.61
C ARG A 152 -7.82 14.30 9.74
N TYR A 153 -7.17 13.63 8.79
CA TYR A 153 -6.75 12.24 8.99
C TYR A 153 -5.57 12.22 9.95
N ARG A 154 -5.77 11.61 11.13
CA ARG A 154 -4.76 11.53 12.19
C ARG A 154 -4.25 10.11 12.32
N ILE A 155 -2.94 9.97 12.48
CA ILE A 155 -2.30 8.72 12.85
C ILE A 155 -2.41 8.59 14.36
N PHE A 156 -3.05 7.51 14.81
CA PHE A 156 -3.16 7.19 16.23
C PHE A 156 -2.19 6.11 16.67
N GLY A 157 -1.63 5.39 15.71
CA GLY A 157 -0.62 4.39 15.94
C GLY A 157 0.11 4.09 14.65
N GLU A 158 1.41 3.90 14.72
CA GLU A 158 2.18 3.42 13.58
C GLU A 158 3.27 2.42 13.93
N THR A 159 3.91 1.88 12.90
CA THR A 159 5.19 1.20 13.09
C THR A 159 6.26 2.21 13.48
N ILE A 160 7.06 1.88 14.49
CA ILE A 160 8.22 2.70 14.91
C ILE A 160 9.51 2.30 14.19
N ASP A 161 9.45 1.29 13.32
CA ASP A 161 10.61 0.84 12.53
C ASP A 161 10.25 0.59 11.05
N ILE A 162 10.08 -0.66 10.64
CA ILE A 162 9.75 -1.05 9.27
C ILE A 162 8.25 -1.34 9.15
N ALA A 163 7.69 -1.16 7.96
CA ALA A 163 6.34 -1.61 7.69
C ALA A 163 6.25 -3.15 7.72
N VAL A 164 5.08 -3.68 8.07
CA VAL A 164 4.85 -5.14 8.09
C VAL A 164 5.04 -5.76 6.70
N GLY A 165 4.66 -5.04 5.63
CA GLY A 165 4.91 -5.49 4.26
C GLY A 165 6.40 -5.57 3.94
N ASN A 166 7.21 -4.60 4.38
CA ASN A 166 8.67 -4.67 4.23
C ASN A 166 9.27 -5.86 5.01
N CYS A 167 8.75 -6.14 6.20
CA CYS A 167 9.16 -7.30 6.99
C CYS A 167 8.86 -8.62 6.26
N LEU A 168 7.67 -8.73 5.64
CA LEU A 168 7.30 -9.88 4.81
C LEU A 168 8.21 -10.00 3.58
N ASP A 169 8.44 -8.91 2.86
CA ASP A 169 9.27 -8.90 1.65
C ASP A 169 10.74 -9.26 1.96
N ARG A 170 11.29 -8.81 3.09
CA ARG A 170 12.64 -9.20 3.53
C ARG A 170 12.71 -10.66 3.97
N PHE A 171 11.70 -11.13 4.69
CA PHE A 171 11.62 -12.53 5.05
C PHE A 171 11.55 -13.45 3.82
N ALA A 172 10.68 -13.15 2.86
CA ALA A 172 10.57 -13.91 1.61
C ALA A 172 11.91 -14.02 0.89
N ARG A 173 12.69 -12.93 0.84
CA ARG A 173 14.05 -12.93 0.28
C ARG A 173 15.00 -13.84 1.05
N CYS A 174 14.99 -13.80 2.38
CA CYS A 174 15.82 -14.64 3.24
C CYS A 174 15.62 -16.14 2.97
N ILE A 175 14.39 -16.56 2.68
CA ILE A 175 14.06 -17.97 2.38
C ILE A 175 13.91 -18.26 0.88
N MET A 176 14.33 -17.34 0.01
CA MET A 176 14.28 -17.47 -1.46
C MET A 176 12.88 -17.82 -2.01
N LEU A 177 11.83 -17.21 -1.44
CA LEU A 177 10.50 -17.28 -2.05
C LEU A 177 10.42 -16.37 -3.28
N PRO A 178 9.63 -16.74 -4.31
CA PRO A 178 9.43 -15.90 -5.49
C PRO A 178 8.80 -14.54 -5.15
N ASN A 179 9.13 -13.52 -5.94
CA ASN A 179 8.53 -12.19 -5.86
C ASN A 179 7.25 -12.04 -6.72
N ASP A 180 6.92 -13.04 -7.54
CA ASP A 180 5.74 -13.08 -8.41
C ASP A 180 4.66 -14.03 -7.83
N PRO A 181 3.38 -13.64 -7.74
CA PRO A 181 2.80 -12.32 -8.03
C PRO A 181 3.14 -11.26 -6.97
N SER A 182 3.42 -11.68 -5.73
CA SER A 182 4.02 -10.85 -4.69
C SER A 182 4.63 -11.72 -3.58
N PRO A 183 5.65 -11.23 -2.84
CA PRO A 183 6.23 -11.97 -1.73
C PRO A 183 5.21 -12.31 -0.63
N GLY A 184 4.36 -11.35 -0.27
CA GLY A 184 3.31 -11.54 0.73
C GLY A 184 2.31 -12.65 0.36
N TYR A 185 1.88 -12.71 -0.91
CA TYR A 185 1.00 -13.77 -1.40
C TYR A 185 1.67 -15.15 -1.30
N ASN A 186 2.94 -15.25 -1.68
CA ASN A 186 3.67 -16.51 -1.63
C ASN A 186 3.92 -16.99 -0.20
N ILE A 187 4.18 -16.06 0.74
CA ILE A 187 4.22 -16.36 2.18
C ILE A 187 2.87 -16.90 2.64
N GLU A 188 1.76 -16.31 2.21
CA GLU A 188 0.41 -16.78 2.58
C GLU A 188 0.12 -18.19 2.08
N GLN A 189 0.46 -18.51 0.82
CA GLN A 189 0.25 -19.85 0.30
C GLN A 189 1.14 -20.89 0.99
N ALA A 190 2.38 -20.54 1.33
CA ALA A 190 3.28 -21.40 2.07
C ALA A 190 2.81 -21.62 3.52
N ALA A 191 2.32 -20.57 4.18
CA ALA A 191 1.83 -20.62 5.56
C ALA A 191 0.67 -21.61 5.74
N LYS A 192 -0.18 -21.80 4.72
CA LYS A 192 -1.28 -22.79 4.75
C LYS A 192 -0.81 -24.24 4.89
N LYS A 193 0.44 -24.52 4.52
CA LYS A 193 1.07 -25.85 4.61
C LYS A 193 1.91 -26.02 5.86
N GLY A 194 2.18 -24.93 6.59
CA GLY A 194 2.93 -24.97 7.85
C GLY A 194 2.07 -25.52 8.98
N SER A 195 2.70 -26.26 9.89
CA SER A 195 2.01 -26.88 11.04
C SER A 195 2.72 -26.63 12.36
N LYS A 196 4.03 -26.34 12.32
CA LYS A 196 4.86 -26.14 13.50
C LYS A 196 4.99 -24.65 13.81
N TYR A 197 4.60 -24.24 15.01
CA TYR A 197 4.75 -22.87 15.49
C TYR A 197 6.16 -22.63 16.05
N LEU A 198 6.81 -21.58 15.57
CA LEU A 198 8.03 -21.00 16.14
C LEU A 198 7.66 -19.74 16.91
N GLU A 199 8.08 -19.67 18.17
CA GLU A 199 7.90 -18.46 18.97
C GLU A 199 8.83 -17.35 18.44
N LEU A 200 8.27 -16.18 18.11
CA LEU A 200 9.00 -15.01 17.63
C LEU A 200 8.79 -13.83 18.58
N PRO A 201 9.72 -12.85 18.60
CA PRO A 201 9.59 -11.66 19.43
C PRO A 201 8.26 -10.91 19.24
N TYR A 202 7.60 -10.55 20.33
CA TYR A 202 6.31 -9.83 20.30
C TYR A 202 6.43 -8.41 20.87
N THR A 203 6.70 -7.43 20.00
CA THR A 203 6.90 -6.03 20.42
C THR A 203 5.70 -5.11 20.10
N VAL A 204 4.91 -4.72 21.09
CA VAL A 204 3.82 -3.73 20.95
C VAL A 204 3.97 -2.69 22.06
N LYS A 205 4.12 -1.41 21.70
CA LYS A 205 4.36 -0.30 22.64
C LYS A 205 3.17 0.65 22.59
N GLY A 206 2.25 0.58 23.57
CA GLY A 206 1.04 1.39 23.55
C GLY A 206 0.17 1.12 22.31
N MET A 207 0.00 2.16 21.48
CA MET A 207 -0.63 2.10 20.16
C MET A 207 0.39 2.02 19.03
N ASP A 208 1.64 1.63 19.27
CA ASP A 208 2.67 1.44 18.24
C ASP A 208 3.18 0.00 18.16
N VAL A 209 3.71 -0.39 16.99
CA VAL A 209 4.27 -1.72 16.73
C VAL A 209 5.71 -1.64 16.23
N SER A 210 6.48 -2.70 16.49
CA SER A 210 7.81 -2.89 15.93
C SER A 210 7.93 -4.28 15.32
N PHE A 211 8.56 -4.35 14.15
CA PHE A 211 8.74 -5.56 13.36
C PHE A 211 10.21 -5.92 13.14
N SER A 212 11.16 -4.99 13.33
CA SER A 212 12.59 -5.25 13.12
C SER A 212 13.13 -6.40 13.99
N GLY A 213 12.69 -6.49 15.25
CA GLY A 213 13.11 -7.59 16.13
C GLY A 213 12.66 -8.97 15.66
N ILE A 214 11.47 -9.07 15.04
CA ILE A 214 11.00 -10.32 14.40
C ILE A 214 11.87 -10.64 13.19
N LEU A 215 12.11 -9.63 12.35
CA LEU A 215 12.85 -9.80 11.13
C LEU A 215 14.28 -10.28 11.40
N THR A 216 15.01 -9.61 12.28
CA THR A 216 16.39 -9.99 12.64
C THR A 216 16.44 -11.41 13.20
N PHE A 217 15.49 -11.77 14.08
CA PHE A 217 15.43 -13.12 14.64
C PHE A 217 15.27 -14.18 13.55
N ILE A 218 14.38 -13.95 12.60
CA ILE A 218 14.12 -14.88 11.50
C ILE A 218 15.25 -14.91 10.49
N GLU A 219 15.83 -13.75 10.14
CA GLU A 219 16.96 -13.67 9.20
C GLU A 219 18.18 -14.44 9.76
N GLU A 220 18.42 -14.38 11.07
CA GLU A 220 19.56 -15.05 11.70
C GLU A 220 19.33 -16.56 11.95
N ARG A 221 18.14 -16.93 12.46
CA ARG A 221 17.84 -18.30 12.90
C ARG A 221 17.10 -19.12 11.85
N GLY A 222 16.25 -18.51 11.03
CA GLY A 222 15.39 -19.20 10.06
C GLY A 222 16.15 -20.13 9.12
N PRO A 223 17.19 -19.66 8.41
CA PRO A 223 17.99 -20.51 7.52
C PRO A 223 18.64 -21.70 8.25
N LYS A 224 19.13 -21.49 9.48
CA LYS A 224 19.75 -22.54 10.30
C LYS A 224 18.74 -23.59 10.72
N LEU A 225 17.52 -23.18 11.10
CA LEU A 225 16.43 -24.08 11.48
C LEU A 225 15.97 -24.95 10.29
N ILE A 226 15.94 -24.36 9.08
CA ILE A 226 15.64 -25.11 7.85
C ILE A 226 16.75 -26.10 7.54
N GLN A 227 18.02 -25.67 7.58
CA GLN A 227 19.16 -26.53 7.28
C GLN A 227 19.27 -27.75 8.19
N LYS A 228 18.91 -27.59 9.47
CA LYS A 228 18.87 -28.69 10.45
C LYS A 228 17.64 -29.59 10.31
N GLY A 229 16.68 -29.25 9.46
CA GLY A 229 15.41 -29.98 9.33
C GLY A 229 14.47 -29.81 10.51
N GLU A 230 14.71 -28.83 11.41
CA GLU A 230 13.86 -28.59 12.58
C GLU A 230 12.55 -27.88 12.21
N TYR A 231 12.57 -27.06 11.15
CA TYR A 231 11.43 -26.31 10.64
C TYR A 231 11.47 -26.27 9.11
N THR A 232 10.30 -26.26 8.47
CA THR A 232 10.17 -26.03 7.03
C THR A 232 10.02 -24.53 6.71
N LYS A 233 10.14 -24.14 5.44
CA LYS A 233 9.85 -22.76 5.01
C LYS A 233 8.39 -22.41 5.31
N GLU A 234 7.50 -23.37 5.11
CA GLU A 234 6.08 -23.33 5.37
C GLU A 234 5.79 -23.06 6.85
N ASP A 235 6.49 -23.73 7.77
CA ASP A 235 6.37 -23.52 9.21
C ASP A 235 6.81 -22.11 9.64
N LEU A 236 7.89 -21.58 9.04
CA LEU A 236 8.33 -20.20 9.30
C LEU A 236 7.32 -19.18 8.77
N CYS A 237 6.76 -19.41 7.57
CA CYS A 237 5.70 -18.57 7.00
C CYS A 237 4.46 -18.56 7.90
N PHE A 238 4.04 -19.74 8.37
CA PHE A 238 2.94 -19.90 9.31
C PHE A 238 3.17 -19.13 10.61
N SER A 239 4.34 -19.31 11.23
CA SER A 239 4.70 -18.66 12.48
C SER A 239 4.69 -17.14 12.38
N LEU A 240 5.20 -16.61 11.27
CA LEU A 240 5.23 -15.18 10.98
C LEU A 240 3.81 -14.60 10.83
N GLN A 241 2.95 -15.25 10.05
CA GLN A 241 1.56 -14.82 9.87
C GLN A 241 0.77 -14.83 11.19
N VAL A 242 0.92 -15.87 12.00
CA VAL A 242 0.25 -15.96 13.31
C VAL A 242 0.62 -14.77 14.20
N ILE A 243 1.90 -14.40 14.26
CA ILE A 243 2.35 -13.28 15.08
C ILE A 243 1.89 -11.93 14.53
N PHE A 244 1.90 -11.74 13.20
CA PHE A 244 1.38 -10.52 12.59
C PHE A 244 -0.13 -10.36 12.83
N LEU A 245 -0.91 -11.41 12.63
CA LEU A 245 -2.35 -11.38 12.93
C LEU A 245 -2.61 -11.11 14.42
N LYS A 246 -1.84 -11.72 15.33
CA LYS A 246 -1.94 -11.43 16.77
C LYS A 246 -1.60 -9.97 17.10
N LYS A 247 -0.56 -9.40 16.50
CA LYS A 247 -0.19 -7.98 16.68
C LYS A 247 -1.28 -7.06 16.14
N LEU A 248 -1.68 -7.21 14.88
CA LEU A 248 -2.68 -6.36 14.23
C LEU A 248 -4.04 -6.44 14.94
N ASN A 249 -4.44 -7.62 15.42
CA ASN A 249 -5.67 -7.74 16.20
C ASN A 249 -5.58 -7.04 17.57
N LYS A 250 -4.47 -7.17 18.30
CA LYS A 250 -4.25 -6.44 19.56
C LYS A 250 -4.26 -4.94 19.33
N TYR A 251 -3.64 -4.51 18.23
CA TYR A 251 -3.58 -3.12 17.78
C TYR A 251 -4.96 -2.53 17.50
N ARG A 252 -5.75 -3.22 16.67
CA ARG A 252 -7.15 -2.86 16.37
C ARG A 252 -8.00 -2.79 17.63
N LYS A 253 -7.90 -3.79 18.52
CA LYS A 253 -8.68 -3.84 19.78
C LYS A 253 -8.35 -2.66 20.71
N ARG A 254 -7.06 -2.36 20.92
CA ARG A 254 -6.63 -1.22 21.74
C ARG A 254 -7.14 0.11 21.19
N PHE A 255 -7.09 0.27 19.88
CA PHE A 255 -7.55 1.49 19.26
C PHE A 255 -9.07 1.70 19.37
N LEU A 256 -9.86 0.65 19.11
CA LEU A 256 -11.32 0.71 19.31
C LEU A 256 -11.68 1.02 20.77
N GLN A 257 -10.92 0.51 21.73
CA GLN A 257 -11.10 0.84 23.15
C GLN A 257 -10.74 2.30 23.44
N PHE A 258 -9.64 2.82 22.89
CA PHE A 258 -9.25 4.23 23.00
C PHE A 258 -10.31 5.18 22.43
N LEU A 259 -10.90 4.85 21.28
CA LEU A 259 -12.00 5.62 20.69
C LEU A 259 -13.24 5.62 21.58
N LYS A 260 -13.65 4.47 22.14
CA LYS A 260 -14.77 4.42 23.10
C LYS A 260 -14.53 5.32 24.31
N ILE A 261 -13.33 5.31 24.87
CA ILE A 261 -12.96 6.14 26.02
C ILE A 261 -12.90 7.63 25.63
N THR A 262 -12.43 7.96 24.42
CA THR A 262 -12.35 9.34 23.94
C THR A 262 -13.73 9.90 23.58
N ILE A 263 -14.64 9.08 23.05
CA ILE A 263 -16.05 9.45 22.83
C ILE A 263 -16.73 9.70 24.17
N LEU A 264 -16.56 8.82 25.17
CA LEU A 264 -17.10 9.04 26.52
C LEU A 264 -16.54 10.33 27.16
N LYS A 265 -15.25 10.62 26.99
CA LYS A 265 -14.63 11.85 27.52
C LYS A 265 -15.01 13.14 26.78
N LYS A 266 -15.58 13.05 25.57
CA LYS A 266 -16.13 14.20 24.84
C LYS A 266 -17.64 14.39 25.08
N MET A 267 -18.29 13.44 25.75
CA MET A 267 -19.71 13.48 26.12
C MET A 267 -19.93 13.80 27.62
N LEU A 268 -18.86 14.11 28.35
CA LEU A 268 -18.83 14.67 29.71
C LEU A 268 -18.16 16.04 29.63
#